data_AF-A0A4Y7Q621-F1
#
_entry.id   AF-A0A4Y7Q621-F1
#
_cell.length_a   1.000
_cell.length_b   1.000
_cell.length_c   1.000
_cell.angle_alpha   90.00
_cell.angle_beta   90.00
_cell.angle_gamma   90.00
#
_symmetry.space_group_name_H-M   'P 1'
#
loop_
_entity.id
_entity.type
_entity.pdbx_description
1 polymer ?
#
loop_
_entity_poly.entity_id
_entity_poly.type
_entity_poly.pdbx_seq_one_letter_code
_entity_poly.pdbx_strand_id
1 'polypeptide(L)'
;MLSREAFEAYFFAESVVVGIVHEGEVHGLSNEKNYWHATEIEGMQMKEAIVSLEDARAGRDREGCVAGFYYVFSHSSTIVSTGRADVRYGHAMARSFLYYAPCLGYAGSVFNLVFVNHLASIRLWEQLRFAKAGLIPRAARPKRADDQGEECVDAYVPLKDFRDLAGYVGDKSQRSV
;
A
#
# COMPACT_ATOMS: atom_id res chain seq x y z
N MET A 1 -14.49 19.98 10.30
CA MET A 1 -13.15 19.40 10.56
C MET A 1 -13.33 18.33 11.63
N LEU A 2 -12.84 17.11 11.43
CA LEU A 2 -12.92 16.07 12.46
C LEU A 2 -12.12 16.49 13.71
N SER A 3 -12.58 16.12 14.91
CA SER A 3 -11.75 16.24 16.11
C SER A 3 -10.58 15.25 16.03
N ARG A 4 -9.55 15.47 16.84
CA ARG A 4 -8.39 14.56 16.88
C ARG A 4 -8.83 13.14 17.27
N GLU A 5 -9.67 13.01 18.28
CA GLU A 5 -10.17 11.71 18.75
C GLU A 5 -10.99 11.01 17.66
N ALA A 6 -11.83 11.76 16.95
CA ALA A 6 -12.64 11.20 15.87
C ALA A 6 -11.79 10.81 14.65
N PHE A 7 -10.72 11.56 14.35
CA PHE A 7 -9.74 11.17 13.35
C PHE A 7 -8.99 9.90 13.76
N GLU A 8 -8.48 9.83 14.98
CA GLU A 8 -7.75 8.65 15.48
C GLU A 8 -8.65 7.42 15.47
N ALA A 9 -9.90 7.55 15.95
CA ALA A 9 -10.88 6.47 15.96
C ALA A 9 -11.26 5.99 14.55
N TYR A 10 -11.27 6.88 13.54
CA TYR A 10 -11.56 6.51 12.15
C TYR A 10 -10.33 5.93 11.45
N PHE A 11 -9.20 6.62 11.54
CA PHE A 11 -8.00 6.32 10.79
C PHE A 11 -7.28 5.08 11.33
N PHE A 12 -7.27 4.90 12.65
CA PHE A 12 -6.72 3.72 13.33
C PHE A 12 -7.80 2.72 13.75
N ALA A 13 -9.03 2.84 13.23
CA ALA A 13 -10.09 1.85 13.45
C ALA A 13 -9.63 0.43 13.07
N GLU A 14 -8.69 0.36 12.13
CA GLU A 14 -8.34 -0.80 11.34
C GLU A 14 -6.82 -0.89 11.16
N SER A 15 -6.38 -1.72 10.22
CA SER A 15 -4.96 -1.95 9.99
C SER A 15 -4.32 -0.80 9.21
N VAL A 16 -3.46 -0.04 9.88
CA VAL A 16 -2.59 0.98 9.28
C VAL A 16 -1.16 0.46 9.20
N VAL A 17 -0.55 0.58 8.03
CA VAL A 17 0.86 0.26 7.80
C VAL A 17 1.62 1.55 7.51
N VAL A 18 2.70 1.78 8.24
CA VAL A 18 3.59 2.94 8.06
C VAL A 18 4.95 2.46 7.60
N GLY A 19 5.42 3.00 6.48
CA GLY A 19 6.74 2.71 5.92
C GLY A 19 7.80 3.60 6.55
N ILE A 20 8.76 2.99 7.24
CA ILE A 20 9.95 3.66 7.76
C ILE A 20 11.16 3.24 6.91
N VAL A 21 11.81 4.22 6.29
CA VAL A 21 12.99 4.00 5.46
C VAL A 21 14.22 3.85 6.35
N HIS A 22 15.00 2.81 6.07
CA HIS A 22 16.29 2.57 6.69
C HIS A 22 17.34 2.22 5.64
N GLU A 23 18.54 2.77 5.80
CA GLU A 23 19.72 2.45 4.99
C GLU A 23 20.72 1.72 5.88
N GLY A 24 21.20 0.56 5.44
CA GLY A 24 22.10 -0.30 6.21
C GLY A 24 21.38 -1.29 7.13
N GLU A 25 22.11 -1.79 8.12
CA GLU A 25 21.57 -2.74 9.10
C GLU A 25 20.73 -2.02 10.15
N VAL A 26 19.51 -2.50 10.38
CA VAL A 26 18.66 -2.00 11.45
C VAL A 26 19.20 -2.51 12.79
N HIS A 27 19.42 -1.60 13.74
CA HIS A 27 19.87 -1.96 15.09
C HIS A 27 18.94 -3.01 15.71
N GLY A 28 19.51 -4.09 16.25
CA GLY A 28 18.75 -5.23 16.78
C GLY A 28 18.32 -6.28 15.74
N LEU A 29 18.52 -6.05 14.44
CA LEU A 29 18.22 -6.99 13.34
C LEU A 29 19.48 -7.40 12.55
N SER A 30 20.58 -7.70 13.24
CA SER A 30 21.87 -8.02 12.63
C SER A 30 22.05 -9.48 12.20
N ASN A 31 21.08 -10.37 12.48
CA ASN A 31 21.21 -11.79 12.17
C ASN A 31 19.88 -12.38 11.64
N GLU A 32 19.99 -13.38 10.76
CA GLU A 32 18.84 -14.08 10.15
C GLU A 32 17.88 -14.67 11.19
N LYS A 33 18.38 -15.01 12.38
CA LYS A 33 17.57 -15.51 13.51
C LYS A 33 16.58 -14.49 14.09
N ASN A 34 16.75 -13.20 13.79
CA ASN A 34 15.85 -12.15 14.27
C ASN A 34 14.60 -12.01 13.39
N TYR A 35 14.57 -12.72 12.25
CA TYR A 35 13.42 -12.80 11.37
C TYR A 35 12.69 -14.12 11.58
N TRP A 36 11.38 -14.05 11.78
CA TRP A 36 10.57 -15.24 12.07
C TRP A 36 9.75 -15.69 10.86
N HIS A 37 9.63 -14.85 9.83
CA HIS A 37 9.05 -15.19 8.56
C HIS A 37 9.76 -14.45 7.42
N ALA A 38 9.97 -15.15 6.31
CA ALA A 38 10.49 -14.57 5.07
C ALA A 38 9.67 -15.09 3.90
N THR A 39 9.26 -14.20 3.01
CA THR A 39 8.54 -14.54 1.79
C THR A 39 8.95 -13.64 0.65
N GLU A 40 8.76 -14.09 -0.58
CA GLU A 40 8.95 -13.28 -1.77
C GLU A 40 7.61 -12.82 -2.32
N ILE A 41 7.46 -11.52 -2.54
CA ILE A 41 6.26 -10.92 -3.13
C ILE A 41 6.66 -10.10 -4.35
N GLU A 42 6.29 -10.58 -5.54
CA GLU A 42 6.56 -9.91 -6.83
C GLU A 42 8.03 -9.43 -6.95
N GLY A 43 8.97 -10.33 -6.61
CA GLY A 43 10.43 -10.10 -6.66
C GLY A 43 11.02 -9.33 -5.48
N MET A 44 10.23 -8.99 -4.46
CA MET A 44 10.71 -8.34 -3.22
C MET A 44 10.73 -9.33 -2.07
N GLN A 45 11.90 -9.45 -1.42
CA GLN A 45 12.04 -10.23 -0.20
C GLN A 45 11.46 -9.46 0.98
N MET A 46 10.39 -10.00 1.56
CA MET A 46 9.74 -9.49 2.75
C MET A 46 10.19 -10.33 3.94
N LYS A 47 10.71 -9.68 4.98
CA LYS A 47 11.13 -10.34 6.22
C LYS A 47 10.43 -9.69 7.40
N GLU A 48 9.82 -10.51 8.24
CA GLU A 48 9.12 -10.03 9.44
C GLU A 48 10.01 -10.13 10.66
N ALA A 49 10.06 -9.05 11.42
CA ALA A 49 10.78 -8.97 12.68
C ALA A 49 10.06 -8.00 13.62
N ILE A 50 10.32 -8.14 14.92
CA ILE A 50 9.86 -7.18 15.93
C ILE A 50 10.98 -6.17 16.15
N VAL A 51 10.70 -4.89 15.87
CA VAL A 51 11.65 -3.79 16.03
C VAL A 51 10.95 -2.59 16.64
N SER A 52 11.64 -1.86 17.51
CA SER A 52 11.10 -0.61 18.04
C SER A 52 11.11 0.48 16.98
N LEU A 53 10.21 1.46 17.09
CA LEU A 53 10.22 2.62 16.20
C LEU A 53 11.53 3.41 16.32
N GLU A 54 12.15 3.45 17.50
CA GLU A 54 13.41 4.16 17.74
C GLU A 54 14.59 3.46 17.02
N ASP A 55 14.67 2.14 17.11
CA ASP A 55 15.68 1.33 16.41
C ASP A 55 15.52 1.42 14.89
N ALA A 56 14.28 1.33 14.38
CA ALA A 56 13.99 1.46 12.96
C ALA A 56 14.42 2.84 12.42
N ARG A 57 14.27 3.89 13.24
CA ARG A 57 14.68 5.24 12.90
C ARG A 57 16.18 5.47 12.97
N ALA A 58 16.88 4.78 13.87
CA ALA A 58 18.31 4.93 14.12
C ALA A 58 18.74 6.40 14.29
N GLY A 59 18.02 7.13 15.15
CA GLY A 59 18.33 8.54 15.47
C GLY A 59 17.94 9.57 14.40
N ARG A 60 17.40 9.16 13.24
CA ARG A 60 16.92 10.10 12.20
C ARG A 60 15.65 10.85 12.63
N ASP A 61 15.45 12.03 12.05
CA ASP A 61 14.24 12.83 12.22
C ASP A 61 12.96 12.09 11.75
N ARG A 62 11.81 12.40 12.35
CA ARG A 62 10.52 11.73 12.08
C ARG A 62 10.11 11.93 10.62
N GLU A 63 10.16 13.16 10.13
CA GLU A 63 9.77 13.48 8.76
C GLU A 63 10.80 12.91 7.78
N GLY A 64 12.06 12.91 8.21
CA GLY A 64 13.19 12.35 7.49
C GLY A 64 13.23 10.82 7.39
N CYS A 65 12.33 10.05 8.01
CA CYS A 65 12.33 8.59 7.90
C CYS A 65 11.04 7.98 7.36
N VAL A 66 9.94 8.73 7.28
CA VAL A 66 8.66 8.18 6.80
C VAL A 66 8.62 8.19 5.27
N ALA A 67 8.47 7.00 4.67
CA ALA A 67 8.28 6.83 3.23
C ALA A 67 6.82 7.05 2.80
N GLY A 68 5.88 6.65 3.66
CA GLY A 68 4.46 6.69 3.36
C GLY A 68 3.66 5.84 4.34
N PHE A 69 2.36 5.74 4.08
CA PHE A 69 1.47 4.86 4.82
C PHE A 69 0.34 4.38 3.90
N TYR A 70 -0.30 3.29 4.29
CA TYR A 70 -1.60 2.92 3.77
C TYR A 70 -2.44 2.33 4.88
N TYR A 71 -3.74 2.32 4.67
CA TYR A 71 -4.67 1.58 5.50
C TYR A 71 -5.36 0.52 4.65
N VAL A 72 -5.67 -0.61 5.28
CA VAL A 72 -6.45 -1.68 4.68
C VAL A 72 -7.78 -1.74 5.40
N PHE A 73 -8.85 -1.41 4.68
CA PHE A 73 -10.21 -1.45 5.20
C PHE A 73 -11.12 -2.26 4.29
N SER A 74 -12.13 -2.89 4.86
CA SER A 74 -13.13 -3.74 4.19
C SER A 74 -13.76 -3.16 2.93
N HIS A 75 -13.77 -1.84 2.76
CA HIS A 75 -14.37 -1.16 1.62
C HIS A 75 -13.42 -0.17 0.91
N SER A 76 -12.17 -0.05 1.36
CA SER A 76 -11.23 0.93 0.82
C SER A 76 -9.80 0.56 1.19
N SER A 77 -8.91 0.65 0.21
CA SER A 77 -7.47 0.73 0.48
C SER A 77 -6.95 1.96 -0.24
N THR A 78 -6.15 2.75 0.47
CA THR A 78 -5.47 3.91 -0.12
C THR A 78 -4.02 3.85 0.26
N ILE A 79 -3.14 3.89 -0.75
CA ILE A 79 -1.70 4.02 -0.55
C ILE A 79 -1.31 5.48 -0.72
N VAL A 80 -0.73 6.06 0.33
CA VAL A 80 -0.27 7.45 0.36
C VAL A 80 1.24 7.45 0.57
N SER A 81 2.00 7.94 -0.42
CA SER A 81 3.40 8.29 -0.22
C SER A 81 3.46 9.65 0.46
N THR A 82 4.17 9.78 1.58
CA THR A 82 4.47 11.11 2.16
C THR A 82 5.48 11.84 1.26
N GLY A 83 5.67 13.16 1.47
CA GLY A 83 6.30 14.14 0.55
C GLY A 83 7.68 13.84 -0.08
N ARG A 84 8.24 12.65 0.17
CA ARG A 84 9.26 12.02 -0.68
C ARG A 84 8.57 11.11 -1.67
N ALA A 85 8.03 11.70 -2.74
CA ALA A 85 7.45 10.99 -3.88
C ALA A 85 8.51 10.25 -4.72
N ASP A 86 9.36 9.44 -4.07
CA ASP A 86 10.25 8.51 -4.76
C ASP A 86 9.41 7.31 -5.18
N VAL A 87 9.40 7.06 -6.48
CA VAL A 87 8.72 5.92 -7.12
C VAL A 87 9.08 4.61 -6.40
N ARG A 88 10.32 4.45 -5.94
CA ARG A 88 10.77 3.24 -5.23
C ARG A 88 9.98 2.96 -3.96
N TYR A 89 9.58 3.99 -3.21
CA TYR A 89 8.78 3.82 -2.00
C TYR A 89 7.35 3.41 -2.34
N GLY A 90 6.74 3.99 -3.38
CA GLY A 90 5.43 3.55 -3.86
C GLY A 90 5.41 2.07 -4.26
N HIS A 91 6.46 1.61 -4.95
CA HIS A 91 6.64 0.20 -5.31
C HIS A 91 6.83 -0.71 -4.08
N ALA A 92 7.58 -0.27 -3.06
CA ALA A 92 7.75 -1.02 -1.82
C ALA A 92 6.44 -1.12 -1.03
N MET A 93 5.72 0.00 -0.87
CA MET A 93 4.44 0.03 -0.15
C MET A 93 3.37 -0.80 -0.85
N ALA A 94 3.32 -0.80 -2.18
CA ALA A 94 2.36 -1.62 -2.93
C ALA A 94 2.66 -3.11 -2.84
N ARG A 95 3.95 -3.50 -2.78
CA ARG A 95 4.33 -4.90 -2.53
C ARG A 95 4.06 -5.33 -1.08
N SER A 96 4.32 -4.47 -0.10
CA SER A 96 3.94 -4.76 1.29
C SER A 96 2.42 -4.87 1.46
N PHE A 97 1.64 -4.12 0.68
CA PHE A 97 0.19 -4.26 0.66
C PHE A 97 -0.24 -5.67 0.17
N LEU A 98 0.38 -6.19 -0.89
CA LEU A 98 0.13 -7.56 -1.37
C LEU A 98 0.55 -8.64 -0.37
N TYR A 99 1.40 -8.31 0.60
CA TYR A 99 1.77 -9.21 1.69
C TYR A 99 0.75 -9.13 2.86
N TYR A 100 0.53 -7.92 3.39
CA TYR A 100 -0.26 -7.75 4.60
C TYR A 100 -1.76 -7.90 4.39
N ALA A 101 -2.32 -7.47 3.24
CA ALA A 101 -3.76 -7.56 3.02
C ALA A 101 -4.29 -9.03 3.04
N PRO A 102 -3.66 -10.01 2.37
CA PRO A 102 -4.04 -11.42 2.52
C PRO A 102 -3.90 -11.95 3.96
N CYS A 103 -2.82 -11.56 4.67
CA CYS A 103 -2.59 -11.97 6.07
C CYS A 103 -3.67 -11.44 7.02
N LEU A 104 -4.25 -10.27 6.72
CA LEU A 104 -5.38 -9.70 7.44
C LEU A 104 -6.73 -10.35 7.09
N GLY A 105 -6.73 -11.38 6.23
CA GLY A 105 -7.93 -12.15 5.87
C GLY A 105 -8.68 -11.65 4.63
N TYR A 106 -8.17 -10.63 3.93
CA TYR A 106 -8.81 -10.13 2.72
C TYR A 106 -8.61 -11.11 1.55
N ALA A 107 -9.69 -11.41 0.82
CA ALA A 107 -9.65 -12.28 -0.37
C ALA A 107 -9.25 -11.55 -1.65
N GLY A 108 -9.24 -10.22 -1.62
CA GLY A 108 -8.86 -9.39 -2.74
C GLY A 108 -8.92 -7.91 -2.39
N SER A 109 -8.58 -7.07 -3.34
CA SER A 109 -8.64 -5.61 -3.21
C SER A 109 -9.20 -4.96 -4.46
N VAL A 110 -9.92 -3.86 -4.24
CA VAL A 110 -10.36 -2.95 -5.29
C VAL A 110 -9.86 -1.54 -4.96
N PHE A 111 -9.25 -0.88 -5.94
CA PHE A 111 -8.96 0.55 -5.87
C PHE A 111 -10.01 1.30 -6.69
N ASN A 112 -10.78 2.17 -6.06
CA ASN A 112 -11.97 2.76 -6.68
C ASN A 112 -11.65 3.77 -7.79
N LEU A 113 -10.63 4.61 -7.60
CA LEU A 113 -10.34 5.74 -8.47
C LEU A 113 -8.84 5.87 -8.73
N VAL A 114 -8.33 5.15 -9.73
CA VAL A 114 -6.96 5.36 -10.22
C VAL A 114 -7.00 6.13 -11.53
N PHE A 115 -6.70 7.43 -11.45
CA PHE A 115 -6.80 8.33 -12.60
C PHE A 115 -5.85 7.98 -13.74
N VAL A 116 -6.37 8.00 -14.98
CA VAL A 116 -5.62 7.61 -16.18
C VAL A 116 -4.45 8.53 -16.51
N ASN A 117 -4.50 9.78 -16.05
CA ASN A 117 -3.42 10.75 -16.22
C ASN A 117 -2.22 10.48 -15.27
N HIS A 118 -2.38 9.67 -14.22
CA HIS A 118 -1.31 9.32 -13.31
C HIS A 118 -0.57 8.05 -13.77
N LEU A 119 0.15 8.16 -14.90
CA LEU A 119 0.79 7.03 -15.60
C LEU A 119 1.70 6.17 -14.71
N ALA A 120 2.39 6.76 -13.73
CA ALA A 120 3.23 6.02 -12.79
C ALA A 120 2.41 5.04 -11.92
N SER A 121 1.18 5.42 -11.54
CA SER A 121 0.29 4.58 -10.74
C SER A 121 -0.29 3.46 -11.61
N ILE A 122 -0.70 3.79 -12.85
CA ILE A 122 -1.15 2.79 -13.81
C ILE A 122 -0.08 1.70 -14.04
N ARG A 123 1.15 2.11 -14.34
CA ARG A 123 2.27 1.17 -14.55
C ARG A 123 2.56 0.33 -13.32
N LEU A 124 2.51 0.93 -12.13
CA LEU A 124 2.70 0.21 -10.86
C LEU A 124 1.67 -0.93 -10.72
N TRP A 125 0.38 -0.64 -10.90
CA TRP A 125 -0.66 -1.66 -10.74
C TRP A 125 -0.61 -2.72 -11.84
N GLU A 126 -0.29 -2.34 -13.08
CA GLU A 126 -0.08 -3.29 -14.17
C GLU A 126 1.10 -4.23 -13.89
N GLN A 127 2.23 -3.70 -13.41
CA GLN A 127 3.39 -4.50 -13.03
C GLN A 127 3.10 -5.48 -11.89
N LEU A 128 2.25 -5.07 -10.94
CA LEU A 128 1.76 -5.92 -9.85
C LEU A 128 0.60 -6.84 -10.28
N ARG A 129 0.32 -6.93 -11.59
CA ARG A 129 -0.69 -7.81 -12.19
C ARG A 129 -2.08 -7.60 -11.59
N PHE A 130 -2.46 -6.35 -11.34
CA PHE A 130 -3.85 -5.99 -11.09
C PHE A 130 -4.63 -6.03 -12.40
N ALA A 131 -5.84 -6.59 -12.36
CA ALA A 131 -6.77 -6.54 -13.48
C ALA A 131 -7.44 -5.15 -13.55
N LYS A 132 -7.68 -4.65 -14.77
CA LYS A 132 -8.52 -3.46 -14.98
C LYS A 132 -9.99 -3.90 -15.00
N ALA A 133 -10.62 -3.95 -13.83
CA ALA A 133 -12.01 -4.41 -13.70
C ALA A 133 -13.03 -3.44 -14.31
N GLY A 134 -12.67 -2.16 -14.44
CA GLY A 134 -13.54 -1.16 -15.05
C GLY A 134 -12.82 0.14 -15.38
N LEU A 135 -13.51 0.98 -16.14
CA LEU A 135 -13.16 2.36 -16.46
C LEU A 135 -14.35 3.25 -16.11
N ILE A 136 -14.12 4.26 -15.28
CA ILE A 136 -15.10 5.27 -14.91
C ILE A 136 -14.81 6.52 -15.75
N PRO A 137 -15.64 6.82 -16.75
CA PRO A 137 -15.44 8.00 -17.58
C PRO A 137 -15.73 9.27 -16.78
N ARG A 138 -14.93 10.31 -16.98
CA ARG A 138 -15.09 11.63 -16.36
C ARG A 138 -15.18 11.57 -14.83
N ALA A 139 -14.37 10.71 -14.21
CA ALA A 139 -14.37 10.42 -12.79
C ALA A 139 -13.97 11.62 -11.90
N ALA A 140 -13.13 12.53 -12.39
CA ALA A 140 -12.82 13.77 -11.69
C ALA A 140 -12.78 14.98 -12.63
N ARG A 141 -13.00 16.15 -12.03
CA ARG A 141 -12.81 17.46 -12.65
C ARG A 141 -11.74 18.23 -11.87
N PRO A 142 -10.45 17.93 -12.08
CA PRO A 142 -9.40 18.71 -11.43
C PRO A 142 -9.48 20.16 -11.94
N LYS A 143 -9.36 21.14 -11.03
CA LYS A 143 -9.17 22.53 -11.43
C LYS A 143 -7.83 22.62 -12.16
N ARG A 144 -7.83 23.07 -13.42
CA ARG A 144 -6.59 23.41 -14.11
C ARG A 144 -5.99 24.66 -13.48
N ALA A 145 -4.66 24.71 -13.44
CA ALA A 145 -3.92 25.85 -12.89
C ALA A 145 -4.03 27.12 -13.76
N ASP A 146 -4.51 27.00 -15.00
CA ASP A 146 -4.55 28.06 -16.00
C ASP A 146 -5.94 28.65 -16.26
N ASP A 147 -7.00 28.20 -15.56
CA ASP A 147 -8.40 28.59 -15.77
C ASP A 147 -8.92 28.43 -17.21
N GLN A 148 -8.20 27.72 -18.10
CA GLN A 148 -8.56 27.53 -19.51
C GLN A 148 -9.49 26.32 -19.75
N GLY A 149 -10.49 26.16 -18.89
CA GLY A 149 -11.53 25.14 -19.01
C GLY A 149 -11.27 23.82 -18.27
N GLU A 150 -12.31 22.99 -18.19
CA GLU A 150 -12.32 21.74 -17.44
C GLU A 150 -12.06 20.53 -18.34
N GLU A 151 -10.96 19.80 -18.10
CA GLU A 151 -10.77 18.47 -18.68
C GLU A 151 -11.18 17.41 -17.65
N CYS A 152 -12.25 16.69 -17.94
CA CYS A 152 -12.66 15.56 -17.12
C CYS A 152 -11.65 14.42 -17.27
N VAL A 153 -11.21 13.85 -16.15
CA VAL A 153 -10.22 12.77 -16.13
C VAL A 153 -10.91 11.46 -15.78
N ASP A 154 -10.69 10.44 -16.61
CA ASP A 154 -11.19 9.08 -16.37
C ASP A 154 -10.40 8.39 -15.25
N ALA A 155 -10.98 7.34 -14.67
CA ALA A 155 -10.31 6.50 -13.67
C ALA A 155 -10.48 5.01 -13.97
N TYR A 156 -9.40 4.25 -13.87
CA TYR A 156 -9.48 2.79 -13.83
C TYR A 156 -9.87 2.30 -12.44
N VAL A 157 -10.47 1.11 -12.41
CA VAL A 157 -10.75 0.33 -11.20
C VAL A 157 -9.84 -0.90 -11.18
N PRO A 158 -8.64 -0.83 -10.58
CA PRO A 158 -7.79 -1.99 -10.39
C PRO A 158 -8.38 -2.99 -9.39
N LEU A 159 -8.36 -4.26 -9.76
CA LEU A 159 -8.79 -5.40 -8.95
C LEU A 159 -7.66 -6.40 -8.83
N LYS A 160 -7.45 -6.94 -7.63
CA LYS A 160 -6.53 -8.06 -7.39
C LYS A 160 -7.20 -9.10 -6.52
N ASP A 161 -7.09 -10.35 -6.94
CA ASP A 161 -7.43 -11.53 -6.14
C ASP A 161 -6.21 -11.94 -5.31
N PHE A 162 -6.41 -12.16 -4.02
CA PHE A 162 -5.37 -12.53 -3.08
C PHE A 162 -5.31 -14.02 -2.76
N ARG A 163 -6.30 -14.81 -3.21
CA ARG A 163 -6.41 -16.23 -2.86
C ARG A 163 -5.24 -17.07 -3.40
N ASP A 164 -4.55 -16.57 -4.42
CA ASP A 164 -3.35 -17.19 -5.00
C ASP A 164 -2.04 -16.63 -4.43
N LEU A 165 -2.10 -15.64 -3.53
CA LEU A 165 -0.91 -15.04 -2.92
C LEU A 165 -0.47 -15.79 -1.67
N ALA A 166 0.83 -15.77 -1.42
CA ALA A 166 1.41 -16.28 -0.18
C ALA A 166 0.85 -15.50 1.02
N GLY A 167 0.46 -16.22 2.08
CA GLY A 167 -0.07 -15.61 3.30
C GLY A 167 -1.59 -15.47 3.37
N TYR A 168 -2.35 -15.82 2.32
CA TYR A 168 -3.82 -15.87 2.42
C TYR A 168 -4.28 -16.94 3.42
N VAL A 169 -4.98 -16.51 4.46
CA VAL A 169 -5.43 -17.37 5.58
C VAL A 169 -6.85 -17.94 5.34
N GLY A 170 -7.54 -17.51 4.28
CA GLY A 170 -8.90 -17.97 4.00
C GLY A 170 -9.00 -19.40 3.48
N ASP A 171 -10.24 -19.90 3.43
CA ASP A 171 -10.55 -21.33 3.36
C ASP A 171 -9.97 -22.03 2.12
N LYS A 172 -8.99 -22.90 2.34
CA LYS A 172 -8.40 -23.76 1.29
C LYS A 172 -9.30 -24.95 0.92
N SER A 173 -10.52 -25.04 1.46
CA SER A 173 -11.42 -26.21 1.31
C SER A 173 -12.21 -26.30 -0.01
N GLN A 174 -12.13 -25.31 -0.93
CA GLN A 174 -12.98 -25.30 -2.14
C GLN A 174 -12.25 -25.25 -3.49
N ARG A 175 -11.05 -25.83 -3.59
CA ARG A 175 -10.42 -26.11 -4.91
C ARG A 175 -10.30 -27.61 -5.16
N SER A 176 -11.45 -28.25 -5.32
CA SER A 176 -11.57 -29.52 -6.01
C SER A 176 -12.91 -29.55 -6.74
N VAL A 177 -12.87 -29.18 -8.02
CA VAL A 177 -13.80 -29.63 -9.07
C VAL A 177 -12.94 -29.94 -10.29
#